data_AF-A0A1X1RMM9-F1
#
_entry.id   AF-A0A1X1RMM9-F1
#
_cell.length_a   1.000
_cell.length_b   1.000
_cell.length_c   1.000
_cell.angle_alpha   90.00
_cell.angle_beta   90.00
_cell.angle_gamma   90.00
#
_symmetry.space_group_name_H-M   'P 1'
#
loop_
_entity.id
_entity.type
_entity.pdbx_description
1 polymer ?
#
loop_
_entity_poly.entity_id
_entity_poly.type
_entity_poly.pdbx_seq_one_letter_code
_entity_poly.pdbx_strand_id
1 'polypeptide(L)'
;MPIGRSTNSQGQRVLTKALLAIALVATTALQPALAYADPDSDFLKALNMYGIDLSVMMGHTITPQDAIELGHDICNDLHSGKSAEAETNEVYRIMPKITDKQAGNLVSAAQLTICPDTES
;
A
#
# COMPACT_ATOMS: atom_id res chain seq x y z
N MET A 1 41.71 -16.06 44.78
CA MET A 1 42.91 -15.88 43.91
C MET A 1 42.57 -14.85 42.83
N PRO A 2 43.49 -13.94 42.46
CA PRO A 2 43.43 -12.60 43.03
C PRO A 2 43.54 -11.44 42.00
N ILE A 3 43.28 -10.21 42.51
CA ILE A 3 43.80 -8.87 42.14
C ILE A 3 43.65 -8.33 40.71
N GLY A 4 42.95 -7.19 40.62
CA GLY A 4 43.13 -6.17 39.58
C GLY A 4 42.80 -4.78 40.13
N ARG A 5 43.69 -4.21 40.93
CA ARG A 5 43.70 -2.81 41.40
C ARG A 5 43.88 -1.88 40.19
N SER A 6 43.15 -0.77 40.15
CA SER A 6 43.79 0.56 40.21
C SER A 6 42.76 1.65 40.53
N THR A 7 43.02 2.33 41.63
CA THR A 7 42.32 3.49 42.19
C THR A 7 42.98 4.79 41.72
N ASN A 8 42.24 5.89 41.91
CA ASN A 8 42.66 7.32 41.90
C ASN A 8 42.69 8.00 40.51
N SER A 9 42.30 9.28 40.37
CA SER A 9 42.17 10.33 41.39
C SER A 9 41.32 11.49 40.87
N GLN A 10 40.41 11.93 41.74
CA GLN A 10 40.11 13.32 42.12
C GLN A 10 39.66 14.37 41.09
N GLY A 11 38.47 14.88 41.40
CA GLY A 11 37.94 16.20 41.08
C GLY A 11 36.45 16.17 41.43
N GLN A 12 36.01 16.15 42.70
CA GLN A 12 35.85 17.34 43.56
C GLN A 12 35.47 18.58 42.71
N ARG A 13 34.31 19.22 42.80
CA ARG A 13 33.19 19.33 43.75
C ARG A 13 31.96 19.62 42.86
N VAL A 14 30.71 19.37 43.24
CA VAL A 14 29.80 20.32 43.93
C VAL A 14 28.58 19.48 44.35
N LEU A 15 28.39 19.21 45.64
CA LEU A 15 27.33 19.83 46.45
C LEU A 15 25.93 19.79 45.80
N THR A 16 25.15 18.82 46.27
CA THR A 16 23.79 19.00 46.79
C THR A 16 22.79 19.77 45.91
N LYS A 17 21.84 19.03 45.32
CA LYS A 17 20.40 19.16 45.63
C LYS A 17 19.59 18.16 44.80
N ALA A 18 18.61 17.58 45.50
CA ALA A 18 17.65 16.61 45.00
C ALA A 18 16.90 17.09 43.75
N LEU A 19 16.68 16.18 42.82
CA LEU A 19 15.48 16.13 41.98
C LEU A 19 15.28 14.66 41.59
N LEU A 20 14.21 14.06 42.15
CA LEU A 20 13.62 12.83 41.67
C LEU A 20 13.30 13.01 40.18
N ALA A 21 14.13 12.47 39.30
CA ALA A 21 13.76 12.22 37.92
C ALA A 21 13.18 10.82 37.86
N ILE A 22 11.86 10.70 37.99
CA ILE A 22 11.14 9.51 37.54
C ILE A 22 11.29 9.53 36.01
N ALA A 23 12.30 8.82 35.51
CA ALA A 23 12.40 8.51 34.10
C ALA A 23 11.26 7.54 33.77
N LEU A 24 10.10 8.09 33.39
CA LEU A 24 9.15 7.35 32.58
C LEU A 24 9.88 7.01 31.28
N VAL A 25 10.49 5.83 31.25
CA VAL A 25 10.85 5.19 29.99
C VAL A 25 9.53 4.73 29.39
N ALA A 26 8.82 5.66 28.75
CA ALA A 26 7.80 5.31 27.78
C ALA A 26 8.55 4.71 26.58
N THR A 27 8.93 3.44 26.70
CA THR A 27 9.14 2.56 25.56
C THR A 27 7.82 2.49 24.81
N THR A 28 7.54 3.51 24.01
CA THR A 28 6.70 3.35 22.84
C THR A 28 7.47 2.37 21.99
N ALA A 29 7.14 1.08 22.14
CA ALA A 29 7.47 0.11 21.13
C ALA A 29 6.89 0.68 19.84
N LEU A 30 7.76 1.23 18.98
CA LEU A 30 7.49 1.32 17.56
C LEU A 30 7.27 -0.12 17.14
N GLN A 31 6.03 -0.57 17.21
CA GLN A 31 5.61 -1.74 16.48
C GLN A 31 5.95 -1.39 15.02
N PRO A 32 6.77 -2.19 14.32
CA PRO A 32 6.91 -1.99 12.90
C PRO A 32 5.50 -2.04 12.34
N ALA A 33 5.06 -0.93 11.72
CA ALA A 33 3.83 -0.95 10.96
C ALA A 33 4.00 -2.09 9.96
N LEU A 34 3.31 -3.20 10.20
CA LEU A 34 3.11 -4.22 9.18
C LEU A 34 2.44 -3.43 8.06
N ALA A 35 3.20 -3.13 7.00
CA ALA A 35 2.65 -2.60 5.78
C ALA A 35 1.68 -3.67 5.29
N TYR A 36 0.42 -3.52 5.68
CA TYR A 36 -0.67 -4.23 5.04
C TYR A 36 -0.54 -3.90 3.56
N ALA A 37 -0.39 -4.91 2.72
CA ALA A 37 -0.48 -4.73 1.28
C ALA A 37 -1.81 -4.02 1.03
N ASP A 38 -1.74 -2.84 0.43
CA ASP A 38 -2.90 -2.02 0.13
C ASP A 38 -3.32 -2.35 -1.30
N PRO A 39 -4.39 -3.16 -1.48
CA PRO A 39 -4.80 -3.64 -2.80
C PRO A 39 -5.11 -2.50 -3.76
N ASP A 40 -5.59 -1.36 -3.24
CA ASP A 40 -5.91 -0.17 -4.03
C ASP A 40 -4.62 0.51 -4.53
N SER A 41 -3.61 0.66 -3.66
CA SER A 41 -2.29 1.15 -4.05
C SER A 41 -1.63 0.25 -5.09
N ASP A 42 -1.73 -1.06 -4.92
CA ASP A 42 -1.12 -2.04 -5.82
C ASP A 42 -1.86 -2.09 -7.17
N PHE A 43 -3.18 -1.92 -7.17
CA PHE A 43 -3.97 -1.74 -8.40
C PHE A 43 -3.48 -0.52 -9.19
N LEU A 44 -3.38 0.65 -8.55
CA LEU A 44 -2.90 1.87 -9.22
C LEU A 44 -1.47 1.71 -9.76
N LYS A 45 -0.59 1.00 -9.04
CA LYS A 45 0.76 0.67 -9.54
C LYS A 45 0.70 -0.25 -10.75
N ALA A 46 -0.18 -1.26 -10.74
CA ALA A 46 -0.36 -2.17 -11.86
C ALA A 46 -0.83 -1.41 -13.12
N LEU A 47 -1.79 -0.48 -12.98
CA LEU A 47 -2.22 0.38 -14.09
C LEU A 47 -1.05 1.16 -14.70
N ASN A 48 -0.26 1.80 -13.84
CA ASN A 48 0.91 2.56 -14.29
C ASN A 48 1.95 1.64 -14.99
N MET A 49 2.18 0.43 -14.48
CA MET A 49 3.08 -0.55 -15.10
C MET A 49 2.58 -1.02 -16.47
N TYR A 50 1.27 -1.15 -16.64
CA TYR A 50 0.65 -1.50 -17.93
C TYR A 50 0.52 -0.31 -18.90
N GLY A 51 0.94 0.89 -18.49
CA GLY A 51 0.76 2.11 -19.29
C GLY A 51 -0.71 2.47 -19.47
N ILE A 52 -1.55 2.12 -18.49
CA ILE A 52 -2.97 2.44 -18.44
C ILE A 52 -3.13 3.81 -17.78
N ASP A 53 -3.40 4.83 -18.60
CA ASP A 53 -3.86 6.13 -18.14
C ASP A 53 -5.36 6.24 -18.40
N LEU A 54 -6.16 6.01 -17.34
CA LEU A 54 -7.62 6.05 -17.42
C LEU A 54 -8.15 7.42 -17.87
N SER A 55 -7.45 8.52 -17.55
CA SER A 55 -7.86 9.84 -18.01
C SER A 55 -7.76 9.96 -19.53
N VAL A 56 -6.67 9.42 -20.08
CA VAL A 56 -6.49 9.36 -21.54
C VAL A 56 -7.53 8.45 -22.17
N MET A 57 -7.79 7.28 -21.59
CA MET A 57 -8.73 6.28 -22.14
C MET A 57 -10.18 6.77 -22.14
N MET A 58 -10.58 7.44 -21.07
CA MET A 58 -11.93 7.97 -20.88
C MET A 58 -12.13 9.36 -21.52
N GLY A 59 -11.05 10.02 -21.92
CA GLY A 59 -11.11 11.34 -22.56
C GLY A 59 -11.48 12.50 -21.63
N HIS A 60 -11.46 12.28 -20.32
CA HIS A 60 -11.67 13.29 -19.28
C HIS A 60 -10.80 12.95 -18.05
N THR A 61 -10.63 13.88 -17.14
CA THR A 61 -9.81 13.66 -15.95
C THR A 61 -10.45 12.62 -15.03
N ILE A 62 -9.69 11.56 -14.74
CA ILE A 62 -10.02 10.50 -13.78
C ILE A 62 -9.11 10.67 -12.57
N THR A 63 -9.68 10.72 -11.37
CA THR A 63 -8.91 10.77 -10.13
C THR A 63 -8.41 9.37 -9.74
N PRO A 64 -7.38 9.26 -8.88
CA PRO A 64 -6.96 7.97 -8.35
C PRO A 64 -8.08 7.23 -7.62
N GLN A 65 -9.00 7.95 -6.97
CA GLN A 65 -10.15 7.35 -6.29
C GLN A 65 -11.13 6.74 -7.30
N ASP A 66 -11.46 7.46 -8.38
CA ASP A 66 -12.33 6.93 -9.44
C ASP A 66 -11.73 5.68 -10.10
N ALA A 67 -10.40 5.67 -10.26
CA ALA A 67 -9.68 4.50 -10.77
C ALA A 67 -9.82 3.29 -9.82
N ILE A 68 -9.65 3.51 -8.52
CA ILE A 68 -9.86 2.47 -7.51
C ILE A 68 -11.30 1.95 -7.55
N GLU A 69 -12.29 2.84 -7.57
CA GLU A 69 -13.71 2.48 -7.64
C GLU A 69 -14.02 1.62 -8.86
N LEU A 70 -13.46 1.96 -10.03
CA LEU A 70 -13.56 1.13 -11.23
C LEU A 70 -12.96 -0.27 -11.04
N GLY A 71 -11.82 -0.39 -10.35
CA GLY A 71 -11.24 -1.69 -10.01
C GLY A 71 -12.13 -2.53 -9.11
N HIS A 72 -12.78 -1.90 -8.13
CA HIS A 72 -13.78 -2.57 -7.27
C HIS A 72 -15.05 -2.94 -8.04
N ASP A 73 -15.52 -2.10 -8.96
CA ASP A 73 -16.68 -2.38 -9.81
C ASP A 73 -16.43 -3.59 -10.72
N ILE A 74 -15.25 -3.66 -11.34
CA ILE A 74 -14.80 -4.84 -12.10
C ILE A 74 -14.87 -6.09 -11.21
N CYS A 75 -14.33 -6.02 -9.99
CA CYS A 75 -14.36 -7.15 -9.07
C CYS A 75 -15.78 -7.54 -8.63
N ASN A 76 -16.66 -6.58 -8.37
CA ASN A 76 -18.06 -6.84 -8.03
C ASN A 76 -18.78 -7.59 -9.17
N ASP A 77 -18.50 -7.23 -10.42
CA ASP A 77 -19.07 -7.90 -11.59
C ASP A 77 -18.56 -9.34 -11.72
N LEU A 78 -17.26 -9.57 -11.49
CA LEU A 78 -16.67 -10.92 -11.49
C LEU A 78 -17.23 -11.80 -10.36
N HIS A 79 -17.33 -11.26 -9.14
CA HIS A 79 -17.96 -11.96 -8.00
C HIS A 79 -19.45 -12.27 -8.24
N SER A 80 -20.12 -11.45 -9.07
CA SER A 80 -21.50 -11.69 -9.50
C SER A 80 -21.64 -12.78 -10.58
N GLY A 81 -20.52 -13.39 -11.00
CA GLY A 81 -20.49 -14.49 -11.95
C GLY A 81 -20.28 -14.06 -13.41
N LYS A 82 -19.96 -12.79 -13.66
CA LYS A 82 -19.53 -12.33 -14.98
C LYS A 82 -18.14 -12.89 -15.28
N SER A 83 -17.89 -13.32 -16.52
CA SER A 83 -16.55 -13.79 -16.90
C SER A 83 -15.60 -12.61 -17.14
N ALA A 84 -14.30 -12.82 -16.91
CA ALA A 84 -13.26 -11.83 -17.21
C ALA A 84 -13.26 -11.38 -18.67
N GLU A 85 -13.58 -12.27 -19.61
CA GLU A 85 -13.73 -11.94 -21.03
C GLU A 85 -14.95 -11.02 -21.27
N ALA A 86 -16.08 -11.28 -20.63
CA ALA A 86 -17.26 -10.43 -20.75
C ALA A 86 -17.02 -9.05 -20.15
N GLU A 87 -16.32 -8.97 -19.02
CA GLU A 87 -15.91 -7.72 -18.40
C GLU A 87 -14.92 -6.94 -19.26
N THR A 88 -13.92 -7.62 -19.82
CA THR A 88 -12.94 -7.01 -20.75
C THR A 88 -13.64 -6.39 -21.96
N ASN A 89 -14.59 -7.11 -22.56
CA ASN A 89 -15.37 -6.62 -23.69
C ASN A 89 -16.25 -5.41 -23.32
N GLU A 90 -16.80 -5.39 -22.11
CA GLU A 90 -17.56 -4.25 -21.60
C GLU A 90 -16.68 -3.02 -21.41
N VAL A 91 -15.56 -3.16 -20.70
CA VAL A 91 -14.54 -2.11 -20.55
C VAL A 91 -14.12 -1.56 -21.92
N TYR A 92 -13.81 -2.44 -22.88
CA TYR A 92 -13.43 -2.05 -24.24
C TYR A 92 -14.52 -1.22 -24.94
N ARG A 93 -15.79 -1.56 -24.71
CA ARG A 93 -16.94 -0.86 -25.31
C ARG A 93 -17.18 0.52 -24.70
N ILE A 94 -17.01 0.67 -23.38
CA ILE A 94 -17.34 1.91 -22.66
C ILE A 94 -16.20 2.92 -22.62
N MET A 95 -14.95 2.48 -22.79
CA MET A 95 -13.78 3.35 -22.79
C MET A 95 -13.35 3.69 -24.23
N PRO A 96 -13.60 4.91 -24.73
CA PRO A 96 -13.53 5.21 -26.17
C PRO A 96 -12.12 5.11 -26.78
N LYS A 97 -11.06 5.15 -25.96
CA LYS A 97 -9.67 5.15 -26.44
C LYS A 97 -8.86 3.97 -25.89
N ILE A 98 -9.49 3.03 -25.20
CA ILE A 98 -8.78 1.85 -24.71
C ILE A 98 -8.53 0.87 -25.87
N THR A 99 -7.41 0.17 -25.83
CA THR A 99 -7.16 -0.98 -26.72
C THR A 99 -7.66 -2.26 -26.07
N ASP A 100 -7.97 -3.28 -26.86
CA ASP A 100 -8.37 -4.61 -26.35
C ASP A 100 -7.37 -5.17 -25.31
N LYS A 101 -6.08 -5.06 -25.63
CA LYS A 101 -5.00 -5.45 -24.70
C LYS A 101 -5.03 -4.65 -23.39
N GLN A 102 -5.28 -3.34 -23.45
CA GLN A 102 -5.36 -2.50 -22.25
C GLN A 102 -6.60 -2.81 -21.41
N ALA A 103 -7.72 -3.14 -22.04
CA ALA A 103 -8.93 -3.57 -21.34
C ALA A 103 -8.68 -4.88 -20.59
N GLY A 104 -8.04 -5.87 -21.25
CA GLY A 104 -7.67 -7.13 -20.59
C GLY A 104 -6.71 -6.89 -19.42
N ASN A 105 -5.66 -6.06 -19.63
CA ASN A 105 -4.73 -5.71 -18.56
C ASN A 105 -5.40 -4.98 -17.38
N LEU A 106 -6.43 -4.18 -17.62
CA LEU A 106 -7.20 -3.50 -16.58
C LEU A 106 -7.96 -4.51 -15.72
N VAL A 107 -8.67 -5.44 -16.35
CA VAL A 107 -9.42 -6.50 -15.65
C VAL A 107 -8.45 -7.41 -14.89
N SER A 108 -7.37 -7.86 -15.53
CA SER A 108 -6.35 -8.68 -14.86
C SER A 108 -5.66 -7.94 -13.70
N ALA A 109 -5.46 -6.62 -13.80
CA ALA A 109 -4.94 -5.85 -12.68
C ALA A 109 -5.90 -5.91 -11.47
N ALA A 110 -7.20 -5.71 -11.70
CA ALA A 110 -8.21 -5.76 -10.65
C ALA A 110 -8.29 -7.16 -10.03
N GLN A 111 -8.28 -8.22 -10.85
CA GLN A 111 -8.26 -9.58 -10.35
C GLN A 111 -7.02 -9.86 -9.51
N LEU A 112 -5.82 -9.50 -9.98
CA LEU A 112 -4.58 -9.81 -9.25
C LEU A 112 -4.42 -9.05 -7.93
N THR A 113 -4.95 -7.83 -7.82
CA THR A 113 -4.72 -6.96 -6.65
C THR A 113 -5.94 -6.80 -5.75
N ILE A 114 -7.14 -6.68 -6.31
CA ILE A 114 -8.38 -6.39 -5.55
C ILE A 114 -9.17 -7.67 -5.25
N CYS A 115 -9.38 -8.54 -6.24
CA CYS A 115 -10.18 -9.78 -6.09
C CYS A 115 -9.45 -11.05 -6.61
N PRO A 116 -8.33 -11.46 -5.98
CA PRO A 116 -7.50 -12.58 -6.44
C PRO A 116 -8.20 -13.94 -6.40
N ASP A 117 -9.32 -14.06 -5.72
CA ASP A 117 -10.15 -15.26 -5.70
C ASP A 117 -10.96 -15.47 -7.00
N THR A 118 -11.02 -14.46 -7.87
CA THR A 118 -11.73 -14.52 -9.16
C THR A 118 -10.85 -14.96 -10.33
N GLU A 119 -9.55 -15.18 -10.10
CA GLU A 119 -8.62 -15.77 -11.05
C GLU A 119 -8.95 -17.28 -11.17
N SER A 120 -9.78 -17.66 -12.15
CA SER A 120 -10.22 -19.05 -12.37
C SER A 120 -9.78 -19.62 -13.71
#